data_AF-A0A7G8UQ19-F1
#
_entry.id   AF-A0A7G8UQ19-F1
#
_cell.length_a   1.000
_cell.length_b   1.000
_cell.length_c   1.000
_cell.angle_alpha   90.00
_cell.angle_beta   90.00
_cell.angle_gamma   90.00
#
_symmetry.space_group_name_H-M   'P 1'
#
loop_
_entity.id
_entity.type
_entity.pdbx_description
1 polymer ?
#
loop_
_entity_poly.entity_id
_entity_poly.type
_entity_poly.pdbx_seq_one_letter_code
_entity_poly.pdbx_strand_id
1 'polypeptide(L)'
;MTKMETNRMTELSVAQWQELIASCAREAASSQYERNYGIEVRSKMRPFMSEMTPEEAWLFELNALLFLLGKQANGRQLSYSAQMAVSETVHALESHLHSGLLPEVAVKQTGRLLETTAYMRETALGRAWTPPFYLDIYAELWISLISSKAEGHRLLQEELAHLTEAVETANAAQNGELRNHARSAADVGATFGSGSSKGNGLFPLVARAWMHFWLEEDQQAWRLLGAAERHGLELEQVFRFLRLLEKSGNWIRLEAWLSHCANEQVGRSPRSLGEYGRYWDAVVEVLPEAEERMWSALASLPPYCSSLYVEKLMRYGRSRQWIDYQLSHGSDPFGFRAKDLQPIEKEAPEALLPFYHQGVERYVLQKNRDGYKRAVKLLKRLAKLYKKLKREQRWETYIETFAGRHSRLRALQEELRKGGLIP
;
A
#
# COMPACT_ATOMS: atom_id res chain seq x y z
N MET A 1 45.53 -8.69 -24.67
CA MET A 1 44.98 -7.51 -25.36
C MET A 1 45.56 -6.28 -24.71
N THR A 2 46.15 -5.41 -25.52
CA THR A 2 47.08 -4.34 -25.15
C THR A 2 46.37 -3.08 -24.69
N LYS A 3 47.06 -2.30 -23.83
CA LYS A 3 46.74 -0.99 -23.21
C LYS A 3 46.11 0.14 -24.08
N MET A 4 45.71 -0.13 -25.33
CA MET A 4 44.99 0.81 -26.21
C MET A 4 43.46 0.71 -26.14
N GLU A 5 42.90 -0.32 -25.49
CA GLU A 5 41.44 -0.41 -25.24
C GLU A 5 41.01 0.29 -23.94
N THR A 6 41.97 0.62 -23.08
CA THR A 6 41.78 1.09 -21.70
C THR A 6 41.14 2.48 -21.58
N ASN A 7 41.15 3.28 -22.66
CA ASN A 7 40.47 4.58 -22.74
C ASN A 7 39.10 4.51 -23.44
N ARG A 8 38.77 3.39 -24.10
CA ARG A 8 37.52 3.28 -24.85
C ARG A 8 36.33 3.02 -23.95
N MET A 9 36.52 2.30 -22.85
CA MET A 9 35.44 1.86 -21.96
C MET A 9 34.89 2.97 -21.05
N THR A 10 35.73 3.92 -20.66
CA THR A 10 35.38 5.07 -19.81
C THR A 10 34.72 6.22 -20.60
N GLU A 11 34.69 6.15 -21.93
CA GLU A 11 34.01 7.13 -22.79
C GLU A 11 32.67 6.60 -23.35
N LEU A 12 32.32 5.34 -23.08
CA LEU A 12 31.09 4.75 -23.61
C LEU A 12 29.85 5.35 -22.96
N SER A 13 28.84 5.61 -23.79
CA SER A 13 27.50 5.94 -23.32
C SER A 13 26.78 4.71 -22.75
N VAL A 14 25.73 4.94 -21.97
CA VAL A 14 24.90 3.86 -21.44
C VAL A 14 24.27 3.03 -22.57
N ALA A 15 23.92 3.65 -23.70
CA ALA A 15 23.43 2.91 -24.86
C ALA A 15 24.45 1.90 -25.39
N GLN A 16 25.73 2.29 -25.48
CA GLN A 16 26.82 1.42 -25.88
C GLN A 16 27.10 0.33 -24.84
N TRP A 17 26.95 0.64 -23.55
CA TRP A 17 26.98 -0.39 -22.50
C TRP A 17 25.87 -1.42 -22.69
N GLN A 18 24.64 -0.98 -22.96
CA GLN A 18 23.51 -1.88 -23.20
C GLN A 18 23.73 -2.79 -24.41
N GLU A 19 24.36 -2.29 -25.48
CA GLU A 19 24.76 -3.12 -26.63
C GLU A 19 25.82 -4.16 -26.27
N LEU A 20 26.83 -3.77 -25.49
CA LEU A 20 27.88 -4.68 -25.02
C LEU A 20 27.29 -5.76 -24.10
N ILE A 21 26.43 -5.38 -23.17
CA ILE A 21 25.68 -6.31 -22.30
C ILE A 21 24.84 -7.27 -23.16
N ALA A 22 24.16 -6.75 -24.18
CA ALA A 22 23.40 -7.57 -25.12
C ALA A 22 24.29 -8.55 -25.90
N SER A 23 25.52 -8.17 -26.26
CA SER A 23 26.47 -9.12 -26.87
C SER A 23 26.90 -10.22 -25.90
N CYS A 24 27.25 -9.89 -24.65
CA CYS A 24 27.58 -10.89 -23.63
C CYS A 24 26.40 -11.83 -23.38
N ALA A 25 25.18 -11.29 -23.37
CA ALA A 25 23.94 -12.02 -23.20
C ALA A 25 23.63 -13.01 -24.35
N ARG A 26 24.06 -12.71 -25.59
CA ARG A 26 23.91 -13.64 -26.73
C ARG A 26 24.86 -14.82 -26.67
N GLU A 27 25.98 -14.69 -25.97
CA GLU A 27 26.96 -15.76 -25.80
C GLU A 27 26.69 -16.66 -24.60
N ALA A 28 25.69 -16.34 -23.77
CA ALA A 28 25.28 -17.18 -22.66
C ALA A 28 24.70 -18.51 -23.18
N ALA A 29 25.02 -19.60 -22.51
CA ALA A 29 24.56 -20.94 -22.88
C ALA A 29 23.15 -21.20 -22.32
N SER A 30 22.87 -20.67 -21.13
CA SER A 30 21.57 -20.75 -20.48
C SER A 30 20.49 -19.90 -21.16
N SER A 31 19.25 -20.39 -21.13
CA SER A 31 18.08 -19.59 -21.52
C SER A 31 17.80 -18.48 -20.51
N GLN A 32 17.23 -17.36 -20.94
CA GLN A 32 16.89 -16.22 -20.06
C GLN A 32 16.00 -16.60 -18.86
N TYR A 33 15.27 -17.71 -18.93
CA TYR A 33 14.40 -18.20 -17.85
C TYR A 33 15.08 -19.18 -16.89
N GLU A 34 16.36 -19.48 -17.11
CA GLU A 34 17.16 -20.33 -16.25
C GLU A 34 17.89 -19.51 -15.20
N ARG A 35 18.03 -20.10 -14.01
CA ARG A 35 18.70 -19.49 -12.85
C ARG A 35 20.13 -19.07 -13.15
N ASN A 36 20.85 -19.86 -13.94
CA ASN A 36 22.25 -19.64 -14.24
C ASN A 36 22.50 -18.49 -15.25
N TYR A 37 21.48 -18.08 -16.01
CA TYR A 37 21.63 -17.07 -17.06
C TYR A 37 22.24 -15.76 -16.54
N GLY A 38 21.70 -15.23 -15.43
CA GLY A 38 22.23 -14.00 -14.85
C GLY A 38 23.69 -14.14 -14.41
N ILE A 39 24.10 -15.31 -13.91
CA ILE A 39 25.47 -15.59 -13.49
C ILE A 39 26.40 -15.68 -14.71
N GLU A 40 25.97 -16.34 -15.79
CA GLU A 40 26.75 -16.48 -17.03
C GLU A 40 27.00 -15.12 -17.69
N VAL A 41 25.96 -14.30 -17.83
CA VAL A 41 26.07 -12.95 -18.40
C VAL A 41 27.02 -12.11 -17.57
N ARG A 42 26.85 -12.08 -16.24
CA ARG A 42 27.73 -11.31 -15.35
C ARG A 42 29.17 -11.82 -15.35
N SER A 43 29.39 -13.13 -15.48
CA SER A 43 30.74 -13.71 -15.60
C SER A 43 31.46 -13.20 -16.85
N LYS A 44 30.75 -13.14 -17.99
CA LYS A 44 31.25 -12.57 -19.24
C LYS A 44 31.51 -11.07 -19.18
N MET A 45 30.86 -10.36 -18.26
CA MET A 45 31.04 -8.92 -18.06
C MET A 45 32.25 -8.57 -17.18
N ARG A 46 32.70 -9.46 -16.30
CA ARG A 46 33.82 -9.21 -15.35
C ARG A 46 35.12 -8.66 -15.98
N PRO A 47 35.57 -9.13 -17.16
CA PRO A 47 36.79 -8.60 -17.78
C PRO A 47 36.70 -7.10 -18.04
N PHE A 48 35.54 -6.63 -18.51
CA PHE A 48 35.29 -5.21 -18.81
C PHE A 48 35.28 -4.35 -17.55
N MET A 49 34.74 -4.87 -16.44
CA MET A 49 34.69 -4.14 -15.16
C MET A 49 36.08 -3.90 -14.55
N SER A 50 37.07 -4.74 -14.89
CA SER A 50 38.43 -4.62 -14.34
C SER A 50 39.17 -3.38 -14.87
N GLU A 51 38.65 -2.76 -15.94
CA GLU A 51 39.22 -1.58 -16.58
C GLU A 51 38.49 -0.28 -16.18
N MET A 52 37.41 -0.38 -15.41
CA MET A 52 36.57 0.74 -14.99
C MET A 52 36.98 1.26 -13.62
N THR A 53 36.72 2.54 -13.35
CA THR A 53 36.75 3.03 -11.97
C THR A 53 35.65 2.33 -11.14
N PRO A 54 35.79 2.19 -9.81
CA PRO A 54 34.79 1.54 -8.96
C PRO A 54 33.38 2.09 -9.15
N GLU A 55 33.25 3.39 -9.40
CA GLU A 55 31.99 4.10 -9.61
C GLU A 55 31.34 3.75 -10.95
N GLU A 56 32.15 3.64 -12.00
CA GLU A 56 31.69 3.25 -13.33
C GLU A 56 31.34 1.77 -13.38
N ALA A 57 32.14 0.92 -12.72
CA ALA A 57 31.84 -0.50 -12.56
C ALA A 57 30.51 -0.70 -11.81
N TRP A 58 30.23 0.14 -10.80
CA TRP A 58 28.95 0.12 -10.10
C TRP A 58 27.78 0.47 -11.02
N LEU A 59 27.89 1.52 -11.84
CA LEU A 59 26.83 1.93 -12.78
C LEU A 59 26.64 0.93 -13.92
N PHE A 60 27.74 0.33 -14.38
CA PHE A 60 27.73 -0.70 -15.40
C PHE A 60 27.03 -1.96 -14.89
N GLU A 61 27.31 -2.39 -13.66
CA GLU A 61 26.63 -3.51 -13.00
C GLU A 61 25.13 -3.24 -12.80
N LEU A 62 24.76 -2.02 -12.40
CA LEU A 62 23.35 -1.61 -12.32
C LEU A 62 22.65 -1.76 -13.68
N ASN A 63 23.28 -1.27 -14.75
CA ASN A 63 22.74 -1.37 -16.11
C ASN A 63 22.65 -2.82 -16.61
N ALA A 64 23.59 -3.67 -16.21
CA ALA A 64 23.56 -5.12 -16.44
C ALA A 64 22.33 -5.77 -15.82
N LEU A 65 22.09 -5.46 -14.55
CA LEU A 65 20.99 -6.02 -13.80
C LEU A 65 19.64 -5.50 -14.33
N LEU A 66 19.54 -4.23 -14.72
CA LEU A 66 18.36 -3.67 -15.39
C LEU A 66 18.09 -4.35 -16.74
N PHE A 67 19.13 -4.64 -17.52
CA PHE A 67 19.01 -5.39 -18.76
C PHE A 67 18.49 -6.81 -18.52
N LEU A 68 19.09 -7.53 -17.57
CA LEU A 68 18.69 -8.89 -17.19
C LEU A 68 17.24 -8.93 -16.74
N LEU A 69 16.87 -8.02 -15.84
CA LEU A 69 15.50 -7.84 -15.38
C LEU A 69 14.55 -7.61 -16.54
N GLY A 70 14.96 -6.77 -17.49
CA GLY A 70 14.24 -6.53 -18.71
C GLY A 70 14.04 -7.79 -19.56
N LYS A 71 15.03 -8.67 -19.68
CA LYS A 71 14.90 -9.91 -20.46
C LYS A 71 14.06 -10.97 -19.75
N GLN A 72 14.21 -11.07 -18.44
CA GLN A 72 13.58 -12.10 -17.61
C GLN A 72 12.12 -11.81 -17.29
N ALA A 73 11.77 -10.54 -17.06
CA ALA A 73 10.41 -10.11 -16.69
C ALA A 73 9.60 -9.63 -17.90
N ASN A 74 9.46 -10.48 -18.93
CA ASN A 74 8.79 -10.13 -20.19
C ASN A 74 7.27 -10.36 -20.21
N GLY A 75 6.67 -10.82 -19.11
CA GLY A 75 5.24 -11.13 -19.04
C GLY A 75 4.71 -11.21 -17.62
N ARG A 76 3.38 -11.10 -17.50
CA ARG A 76 2.66 -11.18 -16.21
C ARG A 76 2.61 -12.58 -15.62
N GLN A 77 2.69 -13.60 -16.48
CA GLN A 77 2.74 -15.01 -16.08
C GLN A 77 4.09 -15.58 -16.48
N LEU A 78 4.93 -15.83 -15.48
CA LEU A 78 6.25 -16.41 -15.64
C LEU A 78 6.21 -17.86 -15.13
N SER A 79 6.97 -18.75 -15.77
CA SER A 79 7.21 -20.09 -15.23
C SER A 79 7.89 -20.00 -13.87
N TYR A 80 7.81 -21.05 -13.05
CA TYR A 80 8.49 -21.08 -11.76
C TYR A 80 10.00 -20.77 -11.87
N SER A 81 10.68 -21.32 -12.88
CA SER A 81 12.10 -21.04 -13.13
C SER A 81 12.37 -19.57 -13.47
N ALA A 82 11.50 -18.97 -14.29
CA ALA A 82 11.59 -17.56 -14.64
C ALA A 82 11.29 -16.64 -13.45
N GLN A 83 10.32 -17.00 -12.59
CA GLN A 83 10.04 -16.28 -11.35
C GLN A 83 11.25 -16.29 -10.41
N MET A 84 11.89 -17.44 -10.23
CA MET A 84 13.10 -17.56 -9.42
C MET A 84 14.25 -16.72 -9.99
N ALA A 85 14.48 -16.77 -11.31
CA ALA A 85 15.51 -15.97 -11.96
C ALA A 85 15.26 -14.46 -11.81
N VAL A 86 14.01 -14.01 -11.98
CA VAL A 86 13.62 -12.61 -11.72
C VAL A 86 13.85 -12.23 -10.26
N SER A 87 13.43 -13.08 -9.31
CA SER A 87 13.58 -12.82 -7.89
C SER A 87 15.05 -12.66 -7.48
N GLU A 88 15.96 -13.43 -8.06
CA GLU A 88 17.39 -13.32 -7.80
C GLU A 88 17.98 -12.03 -8.37
N THR A 89 17.60 -11.66 -9.59
CA THR A 89 18.02 -10.40 -10.21
C THR A 89 17.49 -9.20 -9.43
N VAL A 90 16.25 -9.24 -8.95
CA VAL A 90 15.67 -8.21 -8.08
C VAL A 90 16.43 -8.11 -6.76
N HIS A 91 16.71 -9.23 -6.11
CA HIS A 91 17.48 -9.22 -4.86
C HIS A 91 18.91 -8.67 -5.06
N ALA A 92 19.55 -9.01 -6.17
CA ALA A 92 20.85 -8.46 -6.55
C ALA A 92 20.77 -6.94 -6.79
N LEU A 93 19.73 -6.45 -7.46
CA LEU A 93 19.47 -5.02 -7.67
C LEU A 93 19.27 -4.28 -6.36
N GLU A 94 18.42 -4.80 -5.47
CA GLU A 94 18.17 -4.20 -4.17
C GLU A 94 19.46 -4.13 -3.35
N SER A 95 20.22 -5.22 -3.27
CA SER A 95 21.50 -5.26 -2.58
C SER A 95 22.51 -4.25 -3.18
N HIS A 96 22.56 -4.15 -4.50
CA HIS A 96 23.44 -3.22 -5.21
C HIS A 96 23.05 -1.76 -4.95
N LEU A 97 21.76 -1.43 -4.98
CA LEU A 97 21.25 -0.09 -4.63
C LEU A 97 21.52 0.25 -3.16
N HIS A 98 21.35 -0.71 -2.24
CA HIS A 98 21.64 -0.51 -0.81
C HIS A 98 23.14 -0.30 -0.54
N SER A 99 24.03 -0.88 -1.35
CA SER A 99 25.47 -0.64 -1.24
C SER A 99 25.84 0.83 -1.52
N GLY A 100 25.00 1.53 -2.29
CA GLY A 100 25.00 2.98 -2.49
C GLY A 100 26.15 3.50 -3.35
N LEU A 101 25.89 4.59 -4.07
CA LEU A 101 26.94 5.51 -4.52
C LEU A 101 27.05 6.62 -3.48
N LEU A 102 28.28 6.96 -3.08
CA LEU A 102 28.51 8.15 -2.26
C LEU A 102 27.91 9.39 -2.97
N PRO A 103 27.26 10.33 -2.27
CA PRO A 103 26.64 11.50 -2.91
C PRO A 103 27.60 12.30 -3.79
N GLU A 104 28.87 12.41 -3.37
CA GLU A 104 29.94 13.08 -4.12
C GLU A 104 30.29 12.38 -5.45
N VAL A 105 30.12 11.06 -5.49
CA VAL A 105 30.30 10.24 -6.69
C VAL A 105 29.09 10.37 -7.62
N ALA A 106 27.88 10.40 -7.06
CA ALA A 106 26.65 10.59 -7.83
C ALA A 106 26.67 11.94 -8.59
N VAL A 107 27.21 12.99 -7.99
CA VAL A 107 27.44 14.29 -8.65
C VAL A 107 28.36 14.14 -9.87
N LYS A 108 29.49 13.42 -9.72
CA LYS A 108 30.44 13.21 -10.83
C LYS A 108 29.87 12.38 -11.98
N GLN A 109 28.94 11.47 -11.68
CA GLN A 109 28.35 10.55 -12.65
C GLN A 109 26.90 10.89 -13.01
N THR A 110 26.46 12.13 -12.76
CA THR A 110 25.07 12.56 -12.99
C THR A 110 24.64 12.35 -14.46
N GLY A 111 25.52 12.60 -15.43
CA GLY A 111 25.22 12.34 -16.85
C GLY A 111 24.85 10.88 -17.13
N ARG A 112 25.62 9.92 -16.59
CA ARG A 112 25.34 8.48 -16.79
C ARG A 112 24.13 7.99 -16.02
N LEU A 113 23.84 8.58 -14.87
CA LEU A 113 22.61 8.32 -14.14
C LEU A 113 21.39 8.80 -14.95
N LEU A 114 21.45 10.00 -15.54
CA LEU A 114 20.39 10.50 -16.43
C LEU A 114 20.20 9.59 -17.65
N GLU A 115 21.28 9.18 -18.31
CA GLU A 115 21.20 8.21 -19.42
C GLU A 115 20.58 6.87 -18.97
N THR A 116 20.90 6.40 -17.76
CA THR A 116 20.32 5.18 -17.19
C THR A 116 18.81 5.34 -16.94
N THR A 117 18.38 6.48 -16.40
CA THR A 117 16.94 6.76 -16.21
C THR A 117 16.19 6.91 -17.54
N ALA A 118 16.83 7.48 -18.57
CA ALA A 118 16.29 7.59 -19.91
C ALA A 118 16.11 6.20 -20.54
N TYR A 119 17.13 5.34 -20.46
CA TYR A 119 17.02 3.94 -20.87
C TYR A 119 15.88 3.21 -20.15
N MET A 120 15.73 3.43 -18.83
CA MET A 120 14.64 2.83 -18.07
C MET A 120 13.26 3.30 -18.54
N ARG A 121 13.10 4.61 -18.77
CA ARG A 121 11.87 5.21 -19.28
C ARG A 121 11.51 4.64 -20.65
N GLU A 122 12.44 4.63 -21.60
CA GLU A 122 12.23 4.08 -22.95
C GLU A 122 11.86 2.59 -22.90
N THR A 123 12.59 1.83 -22.09
CA THR A 123 12.33 0.40 -21.90
C THR A 123 10.94 0.15 -21.32
N ALA A 124 10.51 0.94 -20.33
CA ALA A 124 9.22 0.77 -19.69
C ALA A 124 8.03 1.16 -20.58
N LEU A 125 8.19 2.21 -21.38
CA LEU A 125 7.17 2.71 -22.30
C LEU A 125 7.04 1.84 -23.55
N GLY A 126 8.14 1.26 -24.04
CA GLY A 126 8.13 0.33 -25.18
C GLY A 126 7.54 -1.06 -24.87
N ARG A 127 7.20 -1.33 -23.60
CA ARG A 127 6.71 -2.65 -23.16
C ARG A 127 5.23 -2.63 -22.81
N ALA A 128 4.57 -3.75 -23.04
CA ALA A 128 3.17 -3.95 -22.62
C ALA A 128 3.00 -4.04 -21.10
N TRP A 129 4.06 -4.43 -20.37
CA TRP A 129 4.05 -4.55 -18.92
C TRP A 129 5.46 -4.38 -18.37
N THR A 130 5.57 -3.71 -17.22
CA THR A 130 6.77 -3.73 -16.39
C THR A 130 6.42 -4.27 -15.01
N PRO A 131 7.34 -5.02 -14.38
CA PRO A 131 7.15 -5.44 -13.01
C PRO A 131 7.09 -4.26 -12.04
N PRO A 132 6.32 -4.37 -10.93
CA PRO A 132 6.18 -3.30 -9.93
C PRO A 132 7.50 -2.74 -9.41
N PHE A 133 8.47 -3.61 -9.11
CA PHE A 133 9.80 -3.23 -8.62
C PHE A 133 10.61 -2.35 -9.60
N TYR A 134 10.23 -2.31 -10.90
CA TYR A 134 10.88 -1.45 -11.88
C TYR A 134 10.65 0.03 -11.57
N LEU A 135 9.42 0.37 -11.16
CA LEU A 135 9.10 1.69 -10.62
C LEU A 135 9.90 1.95 -9.36
N ASP A 136 10.15 0.90 -8.57
CA ASP A 136 10.84 1.10 -7.32
C ASP A 136 12.28 1.53 -7.50
N ILE A 137 12.99 0.82 -8.37
CA ILE A 137 14.35 1.12 -8.78
C ILE A 137 14.43 2.50 -9.43
N TYR A 138 13.50 2.81 -10.35
CA TYR A 138 13.45 4.11 -11.01
C TYR A 138 13.36 5.25 -9.99
N ALA A 139 12.47 5.13 -9.00
CA ALA A 139 12.36 6.14 -7.96
C ALA A 139 13.58 6.22 -7.03
N GLU A 140 14.27 5.10 -6.72
CA GLU A 140 15.53 5.14 -5.94
C GLU A 140 16.66 5.89 -6.69
N LEU A 141 16.76 5.71 -8.00
CA LEU A 141 17.74 6.45 -8.82
C LEU A 141 17.46 7.95 -8.80
N TRP A 142 16.18 8.33 -8.89
CA TRP A 142 15.78 9.73 -8.79
C TRP A 142 16.03 10.31 -7.39
N ILE A 143 15.77 9.57 -6.30
CA ILE A 143 16.13 10.01 -4.95
C ILE A 143 17.63 10.31 -4.86
N SER A 144 18.46 9.45 -5.45
CA SER A 144 19.93 9.62 -5.48
C SER A 144 20.33 10.86 -6.29
N LEU A 145 19.71 11.08 -7.45
CA LEU A 145 19.93 12.26 -8.30
C LEU A 145 19.51 13.56 -7.62
N ILE A 146 18.32 13.60 -7.00
CA ILE A 146 17.76 14.80 -6.35
C ILE A 146 18.57 15.17 -5.09
N SER A 147 19.08 14.17 -4.37
CA SER A 147 19.92 14.37 -3.18
C SER A 147 21.26 15.06 -3.48
N SER A 148 21.68 15.12 -4.76
CA SER A 148 22.97 15.68 -5.20
C SER A 148 23.01 17.22 -5.34
N LYS A 149 21.87 17.93 -5.16
CA LYS A 149 21.64 19.40 -5.07
C LYS A 149 22.42 20.36 -6.00
N ALA A 150 21.66 20.99 -6.89
CA ALA A 150 21.54 22.43 -7.20
C ALA A 150 20.49 22.61 -8.31
N GLU A 151 20.41 21.62 -9.21
CA GLU A 151 19.54 21.58 -10.39
C GLU A 151 18.36 20.61 -10.25
N GLY A 152 18.13 20.03 -9.06
CA GLY A 152 17.13 18.97 -8.86
C GLY A 152 15.73 19.36 -9.34
N HIS A 153 15.29 20.59 -9.08
CA HIS A 153 13.98 21.07 -9.55
C HIS A 153 13.90 21.15 -11.08
N ARG A 154 14.98 21.57 -11.75
CA ARG A 154 15.06 21.63 -13.21
C ARG A 154 15.06 20.24 -13.83
N LEU A 155 15.87 19.32 -13.29
CA LEU A 155 15.92 17.93 -13.77
C LEU A 155 14.57 17.21 -13.62
N LEU A 156 13.85 17.46 -12.52
CA LEU A 156 12.50 16.95 -12.31
C LEU A 156 11.50 17.47 -13.34
N GLN A 157 11.59 18.76 -13.69
CA GLN A 157 10.73 19.36 -14.73
C GLN A 157 11.05 18.81 -16.12
N GLU A 158 12.34 18.65 -16.46
CA GLU A 158 12.78 18.04 -17.72
C GLU A 158 12.29 16.59 -17.83
N GLU A 159 12.43 15.79 -16.77
CA GLU A 159 11.92 14.42 -16.75
C GLU A 159 10.39 14.36 -16.87
N LEU A 160 9.68 15.24 -16.17
CA LEU A 160 8.23 15.33 -16.26
C LEU A 160 7.77 15.68 -17.69
N ALA A 161 8.50 16.56 -18.38
CA ALA A 161 8.25 16.88 -19.78
C ALA A 161 8.46 15.65 -20.67
N HIS A 162 9.58 14.93 -20.52
CA HIS A 162 9.84 13.70 -21.27
C HIS A 162 8.78 12.62 -21.06
N LEU A 163 8.36 12.40 -19.80
CA LEU A 163 7.29 11.43 -19.48
C LEU A 163 5.94 11.86 -20.06
N THR A 164 5.65 13.16 -20.12
CA THR A 164 4.38 13.68 -20.65
C THR A 164 4.34 13.55 -22.17
N GLU A 165 5.39 14.00 -22.85
CA GLU A 165 5.54 13.89 -24.31
C GLU A 165 5.48 12.43 -24.79
N ALA A 166 6.14 11.52 -24.07
CA ALA A 166 6.14 10.11 -24.45
C ALA A 166 4.76 9.45 -24.28
N VAL A 167 3.94 9.91 -23.33
CA VAL A 167 2.55 9.46 -23.20
C VAL A 167 1.65 10.06 -24.29
N GLU A 168 1.84 11.34 -24.61
CA GLU A 168 1.06 12.01 -25.66
C GLU A 168 1.32 11.40 -27.05
N THR A 169 2.59 11.12 -27.37
CA THR A 169 2.98 10.43 -28.60
C THR A 169 2.40 9.02 -28.67
N ALA A 170 2.44 8.25 -27.58
CA ALA A 170 1.82 6.92 -27.51
C ALA A 170 0.28 6.98 -27.71
N ASN A 171 -0.39 7.94 -27.07
CA ASN A 171 -1.84 8.15 -27.22
C ASN A 171 -2.20 8.60 -28.65
N ALA A 172 -1.39 9.47 -29.26
CA ALA A 172 -1.59 9.94 -30.63
C ALA A 172 -1.44 8.81 -31.65
N ALA A 173 -0.43 7.95 -31.48
CA ALA A 173 -0.22 6.75 -32.29
C ALA A 173 -1.44 5.80 -32.19
N GLN A 174 -1.91 5.53 -30.96
CA GLN A 174 -3.07 4.67 -30.73
C GLN A 174 -4.36 5.24 -31.36
N ASN A 175 -4.57 6.55 -31.28
CA ASN A 175 -5.72 7.22 -31.90
C ASN A 175 -5.63 7.25 -33.45
N GLY A 176 -4.42 7.36 -34.00
CA GLY A 176 -4.16 7.26 -35.43
C GLY A 176 -4.45 5.86 -35.98
N GLU A 177 -4.00 4.82 -35.27
CA GLU A 177 -4.30 3.42 -35.59
C GLU A 177 -5.80 3.13 -35.53
N LEU A 178 -6.52 3.59 -34.50
CA LEU A 178 -7.97 3.44 -34.39
C LEU A 178 -8.71 4.13 -35.54
N ARG A 179 -8.26 5.32 -35.98
CA ARG A 179 -8.81 6.01 -37.15
C ARG A 179 -8.55 5.25 -38.46
N ASN A 180 -7.37 4.65 -38.61
CA ASN A 180 -7.02 3.85 -39.79
C ASN A 180 -7.78 2.52 -39.83
N HIS A 181 -7.98 1.87 -38.68
CA HIS A 181 -8.81 0.67 -38.56
C HIS A 181 -10.30 0.98 -38.78
N ALA A 182 -10.81 2.12 -38.30
CA ALA A 182 -12.18 2.55 -38.59
C ALA A 182 -12.41 2.87 -40.08
N ARG A 183 -11.38 3.40 -40.77
CA ARG A 183 -11.39 3.60 -42.22
C ARG A 183 -11.31 2.27 -43.00
N SER A 184 -10.58 1.28 -42.50
CA SER A 184 -10.48 -0.05 -43.11
C SER A 184 -11.69 -0.95 -42.82
N ALA A 185 -12.37 -0.77 -41.67
CA ALA A 185 -13.57 -1.52 -41.29
C ALA A 185 -14.84 -1.06 -42.02
N ALA A 186 -14.79 0.08 -42.72
CA ALA A 186 -15.83 0.47 -43.68
C ALA A 186 -15.84 -0.41 -44.94
N ASP A 187 -14.77 -1.18 -45.20
CA ASP A 187 -14.64 -2.05 -46.39
C ASP A 187 -14.86 -3.55 -46.11
N VAL A 188 -14.82 -4.00 -44.85
CA VAL A 188 -15.13 -5.40 -44.50
C VAL A 188 -15.87 -5.46 -43.18
N GLY A 189 -17.15 -5.84 -43.24
CA GLY A 189 -17.99 -6.04 -42.07
C GLY A 189 -17.44 -7.16 -41.18
N ALA A 190 -16.71 -6.81 -40.13
CA ALA A 190 -16.25 -7.73 -39.11
C ALA A 190 -16.60 -7.21 -37.71
N THR A 191 -17.22 -8.09 -36.93
CA THR A 191 -17.63 -7.93 -35.53
C THR A 191 -16.43 -7.70 -34.61
N PHE A 192 -16.45 -6.59 -33.86
CA PHE A 192 -15.42 -6.23 -32.90
C PHE A 192 -15.43 -7.13 -31.66
N GLY A 193 -14.35 -7.89 -31.46
CA GLY A 193 -13.94 -8.36 -30.14
C GLY A 193 -13.23 -7.22 -29.40
N SER A 194 -13.75 -6.86 -28.22
CA SER A 194 -13.16 -5.90 -27.29
C SER A 194 -11.86 -6.44 -26.67
N GLY A 195 -10.77 -6.43 -27.44
CA GLY A 195 -9.41 -6.64 -26.96
C GLY A 195 -8.70 -5.30 -26.81
N SER A 196 -9.02 -4.53 -25.75
CA SER A 196 -8.23 -3.35 -25.38
C SER A 196 -6.79 -3.81 -25.09
N SER A 197 -5.88 -3.59 -26.02
CA SER A 197 -4.44 -3.52 -25.77
C SER A 197 -4.18 -2.45 -24.70
N LYS A 198 -4.26 -2.84 -23.42
CA LYS A 198 -3.93 -1.96 -22.31
C LYS A 198 -2.41 -1.91 -22.25
N GLY A 199 -1.82 -0.90 -22.89
CA GLY A 199 -0.40 -0.58 -22.71
C GLY A 199 -0.05 -0.41 -21.22
N ASN A 200 1.25 -0.40 -20.93
CA ASN A 200 1.80 -0.23 -19.59
C ASN A 200 1.55 1.18 -19.02
N GLY A 201 0.29 1.53 -18.76
CA GLY A 201 -0.11 2.84 -18.24
C GLY A 201 0.30 3.05 -16.78
N LEU A 202 0.62 1.99 -16.04
CA LEU A 202 1.02 2.08 -14.65
C LEU A 202 2.33 2.86 -14.48
N PHE A 203 3.37 2.48 -15.25
CA PHE A 203 4.69 3.09 -15.16
C PHE A 203 4.66 4.62 -15.36
N PRO A 204 4.17 5.16 -16.50
CA PRO A 204 4.20 6.61 -16.73
C PRO A 204 3.36 7.40 -15.73
N LEU A 205 2.23 6.84 -15.26
CA LEU A 205 1.40 7.52 -14.27
C LEU A 205 2.12 7.64 -12.92
N VAL A 206 2.70 6.54 -12.41
CA VAL A 206 3.39 6.54 -11.12
C VAL A 206 4.71 7.30 -11.19
N ALA A 207 5.47 7.18 -12.29
CA ALA A 207 6.70 7.95 -12.49
C ALA A 207 6.44 9.46 -12.46
N ARG A 208 5.40 9.94 -13.16
CA ARG A 208 4.99 11.35 -13.11
C ARG A 208 4.48 11.75 -11.72
N ALA A 209 3.76 10.87 -11.03
CA ALA A 209 3.32 11.14 -9.66
C ALA A 209 4.51 11.36 -8.72
N TRP A 210 5.59 10.59 -8.87
CA TRP A 210 6.85 10.81 -8.16
C TRP A 210 7.48 12.18 -8.49
N MET A 211 7.52 12.57 -9.76
CA MET A 211 8.03 13.90 -10.14
C MET A 211 7.24 15.03 -9.47
N HIS A 212 5.90 14.99 -9.57
CA HIS A 212 5.04 15.96 -8.90
C HIS A 212 5.20 15.95 -7.38
N PHE A 213 5.38 14.77 -6.77
CA PHE A 213 5.65 14.66 -5.34
C PHE A 213 6.94 15.38 -4.92
N TRP A 214 8.03 15.23 -5.68
CA TRP A 214 9.29 15.93 -5.38
C TRP A 214 9.25 17.42 -5.72
N LEU A 215 8.40 17.83 -6.66
CA LEU A 215 8.10 19.23 -6.96
C LEU A 215 7.12 19.87 -5.95
N GLU A 216 6.66 19.12 -4.95
CA GLU A 216 5.66 19.53 -3.95
C GLU A 216 4.25 19.83 -4.52
N GLU A 217 3.96 19.30 -5.70
CA GLU A 217 2.68 19.41 -6.41
C GLU A 217 1.76 18.23 -6.08
N ASP A 218 1.51 18.01 -4.79
CA ASP A 218 0.84 16.81 -4.25
C ASP A 218 -0.52 16.51 -4.89
N GLN A 219 -1.32 17.54 -5.19
CA GLN A 219 -2.63 17.37 -5.83
C GLN A 219 -2.56 16.74 -7.23
N GLN A 220 -1.47 17.02 -7.96
CA GLN A 220 -1.26 16.45 -9.29
C GLN A 220 -0.76 15.01 -9.17
N ALA A 221 0.10 14.73 -8.19
CA ALA A 221 0.53 13.36 -7.87
C ALA A 221 -0.68 12.48 -7.52
N TRP A 222 -1.57 12.94 -6.64
CA TRP A 222 -2.80 12.25 -6.27
C TRP A 222 -3.70 11.91 -7.46
N ARG A 223 -3.91 12.88 -8.37
CA ARG A 223 -4.71 12.66 -9.59
C ARG A 223 -4.12 11.56 -10.48
N LEU A 224 -2.80 11.50 -10.60
CA LEU A 224 -2.10 10.48 -11.38
C LEU A 224 -2.17 9.11 -10.71
N LEU A 225 -2.02 9.03 -9.38
CA LEU A 225 -2.16 7.78 -8.63
C LEU A 225 -3.59 7.23 -8.73
N GLY A 226 -4.61 8.09 -8.63
CA GLY A 226 -6.01 7.68 -8.84
C GLY A 226 -6.27 7.14 -10.26
N ALA A 227 -5.61 7.69 -11.29
CA ALA A 227 -5.67 7.12 -12.64
C ALA A 227 -4.93 5.77 -12.73
N ALA A 228 -3.82 5.63 -12.00
CA ALA A 228 -2.99 4.43 -11.98
C ALA A 228 -3.68 3.22 -11.33
N GLU A 229 -4.66 3.44 -10.44
CA GLU A 229 -5.47 2.36 -9.84
C GLU A 229 -6.09 1.44 -10.91
N ARG A 230 -6.52 2.00 -12.06
CA ARG A 230 -7.11 1.23 -13.18
C ARG A 230 -6.10 0.34 -13.89
N HIS A 231 -4.81 0.59 -13.69
CA HIS A 231 -3.69 -0.14 -14.29
C HIS A 231 -3.03 -1.11 -13.31
N GLY A 232 -3.59 -1.30 -12.11
CA GLY A 232 -3.09 -2.25 -11.11
C GLY A 232 -2.06 -1.66 -10.16
N LEU A 233 -2.21 -0.37 -9.80
CA LEU A 233 -1.41 0.24 -8.73
C LEU A 233 -1.53 -0.56 -7.43
N GLU A 234 -0.40 -0.91 -6.84
CA GLU A 234 -0.35 -1.62 -5.56
C GLU A 234 -0.22 -0.64 -4.39
N LEU A 235 -0.83 -0.99 -3.25
CA LEU A 235 -0.78 -0.17 -2.04
C LEU A 235 0.65 0.05 -1.53
N GLU A 236 1.53 -0.94 -1.70
CA GLU A 236 2.93 -0.82 -1.29
C GLU A 236 3.64 0.34 -2.02
N GLN A 237 3.29 0.57 -3.29
CA GLN A 237 3.81 1.68 -4.08
C GLN A 237 3.31 3.03 -3.54
N VAL A 238 2.06 3.12 -3.09
CA VAL A 238 1.50 4.32 -2.44
C VAL A 238 2.15 4.56 -1.08
N PHE A 239 2.34 3.50 -0.28
CA PHE A 239 2.91 3.60 1.07
C PHE A 239 4.38 4.03 1.07
N ARG A 240 5.07 3.88 -0.06
CA ARG A 240 6.43 4.40 -0.20
C ARG A 240 6.49 5.93 -0.14
N PHE A 241 5.49 6.64 -0.68
CA PHE A 241 5.38 8.10 -0.52
C PHE A 241 5.25 8.48 0.96
N LEU A 242 4.39 7.77 1.70
CA LEU A 242 4.19 7.99 3.14
C LEU A 242 5.47 7.75 3.94
N ARG A 243 6.19 6.67 3.63
CA ARG A 243 7.48 6.35 4.26
C ARG A 243 8.52 7.45 4.04
N LEU A 244 8.57 8.02 2.84
CA LEU A 244 9.50 9.09 2.51
C LEU A 244 9.15 10.39 3.25
N LEU A 245 7.86 10.73 3.33
CA LEU A 245 7.38 11.90 4.09
C LEU A 245 7.69 11.77 5.59
N GLU A 246 7.44 10.59 6.18
CA GLU A 246 7.80 10.29 7.58
C GLU A 246 9.31 10.46 7.81
N LYS A 247 10.15 9.84 6.96
CA LYS A 247 11.62 9.95 7.06
C LYS A 247 12.12 11.39 6.92
N SER A 248 11.46 12.20 6.09
CA SER A 248 11.79 13.62 5.89
C SER A 248 11.28 14.53 7.01
N GLY A 249 10.43 14.03 7.92
CA GLY A 249 9.81 14.82 8.97
C GLY A 249 8.75 15.81 8.48
N ASN A 250 8.22 15.63 7.26
CA ASN A 250 7.22 16.54 6.69
C ASN A 250 5.80 16.11 7.10
N TRP A 251 5.48 16.33 8.38
CA TRP A 251 4.25 15.84 9.02
C TRP A 251 2.97 16.43 8.44
N ILE A 252 3.00 17.69 7.99
CA ILE A 252 1.84 18.36 7.37
C ILE A 252 1.49 17.69 6.04
N ARG A 253 2.49 17.45 5.19
CA ARG A 253 2.28 16.72 3.94
C ARG A 253 1.89 15.26 4.21
N LEU A 254 2.49 14.61 5.19
CA LEU A 254 2.14 13.23 5.56
C LEU A 254 0.68 13.11 5.96
N GLU A 255 0.16 14.03 6.77
CA GLU A 255 -1.27 14.08 7.13
C GLU A 255 -2.15 14.21 5.89
N ALA A 256 -1.86 15.18 5.02
CA ALA A 256 -2.66 15.41 3.82
C ALA A 256 -2.68 14.18 2.90
N TRP A 257 -1.54 13.50 2.76
CA TRP A 257 -1.43 12.24 2.04
C TRP A 257 -2.23 11.11 2.71
N LEU A 258 -2.19 10.96 4.03
CA LEU A 258 -2.99 9.95 4.74
C LEU A 258 -4.50 10.17 4.58
N SER A 259 -4.93 11.44 4.62
CA SER A 259 -6.31 11.85 4.37
C SER A 259 -6.74 11.53 2.93
N HIS A 260 -5.85 11.69 1.95
CA HIS A 260 -6.15 11.33 0.56
C HIS A 260 -6.11 9.82 0.29
N CYS A 261 -5.16 9.10 0.91
CA CYS A 261 -5.02 7.65 0.78
C CYS A 261 -6.10 6.84 1.52
N ALA A 262 -7.05 7.52 2.19
CA ALA A 262 -8.24 6.93 2.76
C ALA A 262 -9.14 6.34 1.65
N ASN A 263 -8.81 5.14 1.16
CA ASN A 263 -9.58 4.44 0.13
C ASN A 263 -9.88 2.98 0.55
N GLU A 264 -10.79 2.33 -0.19
CA GLU A 264 -11.20 0.95 0.10
C GLU A 264 -10.03 -0.05 0.08
N GLN A 265 -8.97 0.24 -0.69
CA GLN A 265 -7.86 -0.69 -0.85
C GLN A 265 -7.10 -0.85 0.47
N VAL A 266 -6.87 0.24 1.22
CA VAL A 266 -6.16 0.21 2.52
C VAL A 266 -6.76 -0.80 3.49
N GLY A 267 -8.09 -0.90 3.54
CA GLY A 267 -8.78 -1.82 4.44
C GLY A 267 -8.89 -3.27 3.96
N ARG A 268 -8.45 -3.61 2.73
CA ARG A 268 -8.47 -5.00 2.22
C ARG A 268 -7.35 -5.87 2.80
N SER A 269 -6.25 -5.26 3.25
CA SER A 269 -5.09 -5.96 3.79
C SER A 269 -4.91 -5.60 5.27
N PRO A 270 -4.97 -6.57 6.21
CA PRO A 270 -4.75 -6.31 7.63
C PRO A 270 -3.39 -5.67 7.94
N ARG A 271 -2.34 -6.06 7.18
CA ARG A 271 -1.01 -5.47 7.31
C ARG A 271 -1.02 -3.99 6.92
N SER A 272 -1.61 -3.69 5.77
CA SER A 272 -1.66 -2.32 5.26
C SER A 272 -2.51 -1.41 6.15
N LEU A 273 -3.60 -1.94 6.70
CA LEU A 273 -4.43 -1.23 7.67
C LEU A 273 -3.67 -0.90 8.96
N GLY A 274 -2.86 -1.85 9.46
CA GLY A 274 -1.98 -1.61 10.62
C GLY A 274 -0.93 -0.54 10.35
N GLU A 275 -0.28 -0.56 9.18
CA GLU A 275 0.69 0.46 8.77
C GLU A 275 0.03 1.84 8.62
N TYR A 276 -1.16 1.91 8.02
CA TYR A 276 -1.95 3.15 7.92
C TYR A 276 -2.28 3.73 9.30
N GLY A 277 -2.72 2.88 10.23
CA GLY A 277 -2.97 3.26 11.62
C GLY A 277 -1.73 3.79 12.35
N ARG A 278 -0.56 3.21 12.08
CA ARG A 278 0.74 3.65 12.64
C ARG A 278 1.14 5.03 12.14
N TYR A 279 0.98 5.32 10.85
CA TYR A 279 1.28 6.64 10.32
C TYR A 279 0.38 7.72 10.92
N TRP A 280 -0.91 7.43 11.11
CA TRP A 280 -1.81 8.35 11.81
C TRP A 280 -1.39 8.60 13.26
N ASP A 281 -0.95 7.57 14.00
CA ASP A 281 -0.42 7.78 15.36
C ASP A 281 0.81 8.69 15.36
N ALA A 282 1.75 8.46 14.44
CA ALA A 282 2.96 9.27 14.33
C ALA A 282 2.63 10.74 13.99
N VAL A 283 1.66 10.96 13.11
CA VAL A 283 1.18 12.31 12.78
C VAL A 283 0.51 12.98 13.97
N VAL A 284 -0.40 12.29 14.68
CA VAL A 284 -1.14 12.86 15.82
C VAL A 284 -0.21 13.16 17.01
N GLU A 285 0.85 12.37 17.18
CA GLU A 285 1.87 12.62 18.21
C GLU A 285 2.59 13.96 18.01
N VAL A 286 2.82 14.37 16.75
CA VAL A 286 3.50 15.64 16.40
C VAL A 286 2.50 16.77 16.15
N LEU A 287 1.34 16.46 15.59
CA LEU A 287 0.28 17.40 15.20
C LEU A 287 -1.05 16.96 15.84
N PRO A 288 -1.33 17.33 17.10
CA PRO A 288 -2.57 16.96 17.78
C PRO A 288 -3.84 17.42 17.05
N GLU A 289 -3.79 18.52 16.30
CA GLU A 289 -4.91 19.03 15.51
C GLU A 289 -5.29 18.10 14.34
N ALA A 290 -4.42 17.15 13.98
CA ALA A 290 -4.71 16.14 12.97
C ALA A 290 -5.62 15.03 13.50
N GLU A 291 -5.85 14.93 14.81
CA GLU A 291 -6.69 13.88 15.41
C GLU A 291 -8.12 13.90 14.81
N GLU A 292 -8.73 15.07 14.66
CA GLU A 292 -10.08 15.18 14.10
C GLU A 292 -10.12 14.76 12.62
N ARG A 293 -9.05 15.02 11.86
CA ARG A 293 -8.94 14.55 10.46
C ARG A 293 -8.75 13.04 10.40
N MET A 294 -7.95 12.45 11.29
CA MET A 294 -7.83 11.00 11.45
C MET A 294 -9.22 10.38 11.68
N TRP A 295 -10.02 10.93 12.60
CA TRP A 295 -11.36 10.41 12.86
C TRP A 295 -12.28 10.52 11.64
N SER A 296 -12.24 11.65 10.93
CA SER A 296 -13.00 11.84 9.69
C SER A 296 -12.59 10.81 8.63
N ALA A 297 -11.30 10.52 8.48
CA ALA A 297 -10.79 9.54 7.53
C ALA A 297 -11.16 8.10 7.93
N LEU A 298 -11.07 7.74 9.21
CA LEU A 298 -11.47 6.40 9.68
C LEU A 298 -12.98 6.18 9.58
N ALA A 299 -13.78 7.23 9.81
CA ALA A 299 -15.24 7.18 9.74
C ALA A 299 -15.78 7.11 8.31
N SER A 300 -15.02 7.55 7.30
CA SER A 300 -15.41 7.48 5.89
C SER A 300 -15.14 6.11 5.24
N LEU A 301 -14.36 5.24 5.90
CA LEU A 301 -13.90 3.94 5.39
C LEU A 301 -14.55 2.64 5.95
N PRO A 302 -15.62 2.64 6.78
CA PRO A 302 -16.34 1.40 7.10
C PRO A 302 -16.97 0.78 5.84
N PRO A 303 -16.95 -0.56 5.66
CA PRO A 303 -16.66 -1.61 6.65
C PRO A 303 -15.18 -2.05 6.73
N TYR A 304 -14.33 -1.63 5.80
CA TYR A 304 -12.98 -2.18 5.64
C TYR A 304 -11.98 -1.70 6.71
N CYS A 305 -12.16 -0.48 7.24
CA CYS A 305 -11.33 0.05 8.32
C CYS A 305 -11.95 -0.12 9.71
N SER A 306 -13.00 -0.95 9.83
CA SER A 306 -13.75 -1.16 11.08
C SER A 306 -12.87 -1.60 12.25
N SER A 307 -11.97 -2.55 12.02
CA SER A 307 -11.07 -3.05 13.06
C SER A 307 -10.15 -1.95 13.59
N LEU A 308 -9.57 -1.14 12.71
CA LEU A 308 -8.72 -0.02 13.09
C LEU A 308 -9.52 1.07 13.82
N TYR A 309 -10.71 1.41 13.33
CA TYR A 309 -11.58 2.40 13.98
C TYR A 309 -11.94 1.98 15.40
N VAL A 310 -12.37 0.73 15.59
CA VAL A 310 -12.72 0.16 16.91
C VAL A 310 -11.52 0.12 17.84
N GLU A 311 -10.34 -0.27 17.33
CA GLU A 311 -9.08 -0.26 18.10
C GLU A 311 -8.73 1.15 18.57
N LYS A 312 -8.76 2.13 17.66
CA LYS A 312 -8.46 3.54 17.97
C LYS A 312 -9.45 4.10 19.00
N LEU A 313 -10.75 3.83 18.87
CA LEU A 313 -11.75 4.32 19.83
C LEU A 313 -11.43 3.86 21.26
N MET A 314 -10.96 2.62 21.42
CA MET A 314 -10.52 2.11 22.72
C MET A 314 -9.24 2.80 23.20
N ARG A 315 -8.24 2.97 22.32
CA ARG A 315 -6.96 3.59 22.67
C ARG A 315 -7.10 5.07 23.07
N TYR A 316 -8.01 5.80 22.44
CA TYR A 316 -8.29 7.22 22.71
C TYR A 316 -9.35 7.42 23.80
N GLY A 317 -9.82 6.36 24.48
CA GLY A 317 -10.82 6.47 25.55
C GLY A 317 -12.20 6.96 25.08
N ARG A 318 -12.51 6.85 23.78
CA ARG A 318 -13.79 7.27 23.19
C ARG A 318 -14.88 6.20 23.42
N SER A 319 -15.08 5.87 24.69
CA SER A 319 -15.92 4.80 25.22
C SER A 319 -17.36 4.83 24.71
N ARG A 320 -17.97 6.01 24.61
CA ARG A 320 -19.36 6.16 24.13
C ARG A 320 -19.51 5.80 22.66
N GLN A 321 -18.65 6.35 21.80
CA GLN A 321 -18.66 6.06 20.36
C GLN A 321 -18.34 4.59 20.07
N TRP A 322 -17.47 3.98 20.87
CA TRP A 322 -17.20 2.54 20.77
C TRP A 322 -18.46 1.73 21.03
N ILE A 323 -19.21 2.04 22.09
CA ILE A 323 -20.47 1.35 22.39
C ILE A 323 -21.51 1.60 21.29
N ASP A 324 -21.68 2.84 20.84
CA ASP A 324 -22.62 3.16 19.77
C ASP A 324 -22.33 2.35 18.49
N TYR A 325 -21.04 2.19 18.15
CA TYR A 325 -20.60 1.32 17.06
C TYR A 325 -20.94 -0.16 17.32
N GLN A 326 -20.71 -0.68 18.52
CA GLN A 326 -21.05 -2.08 18.84
C GLN A 326 -22.56 -2.34 18.81
N LEU A 327 -23.37 -1.37 19.25
CA LEU A 327 -24.82 -1.43 19.20
C LEU A 327 -25.33 -1.46 17.75
N SER A 328 -24.79 -0.60 16.88
CA SER A 328 -25.20 -0.55 15.47
C SER A 328 -24.88 -1.82 14.70
N HIS A 329 -23.80 -2.51 15.07
CA HIS A 329 -23.39 -3.79 14.47
C HIS A 329 -24.02 -5.01 15.16
N GLY A 330 -24.84 -4.81 16.20
CA GLY A 330 -25.46 -5.89 16.94
C GLY A 330 -24.44 -6.82 17.62
N SER A 331 -23.28 -6.29 18.02
CA SER A 331 -22.21 -7.08 18.64
C SER A 331 -22.68 -7.77 19.92
N ASP A 332 -22.10 -8.93 20.23
CA ASP A 332 -22.42 -9.67 21.46
C ASP A 332 -21.56 -9.24 22.63
N PRO A 333 -22.14 -8.84 23.78
CA PRO A 333 -21.37 -8.57 24.99
C PRO A 333 -20.46 -9.71 25.46
N PHE A 334 -20.77 -10.98 25.11
CA PHE A 334 -19.90 -12.13 25.39
C PHE A 334 -18.80 -12.36 24.35
N GLY A 335 -18.83 -11.66 23.22
CA GLY A 335 -17.75 -11.68 22.23
C GLY A 335 -16.49 -10.93 22.68
N PHE A 336 -16.60 -10.12 23.74
CA PHE A 336 -15.50 -9.33 24.30
C PHE A 336 -15.00 -9.93 25.61
N ARG A 337 -13.69 -9.83 25.87
CA ARG A 337 -13.14 -10.28 27.16
C ARG A 337 -13.49 -9.24 28.22
N ALA A 338 -13.67 -9.68 29.47
CA ALA A 338 -14.00 -8.78 30.56
C ALA A 338 -12.95 -7.65 30.74
N LYS A 339 -11.66 -7.98 30.52
CA LYS A 339 -10.56 -7.00 30.56
C LYS A 339 -10.68 -5.89 29.51
N ASP A 340 -11.31 -6.17 28.37
CA ASP A 340 -11.45 -5.20 27.28
C ASP A 340 -12.57 -4.20 27.58
N LEU A 341 -13.59 -4.61 28.36
CA LEU A 341 -14.71 -3.75 28.77
C LEU A 341 -14.47 -3.01 30.09
N GLN A 342 -13.43 -3.39 30.86
CA GLN A 342 -13.08 -2.77 32.12
C GLN A 342 -12.73 -1.27 32.03
N PRO A 343 -11.99 -0.79 31.01
CA PRO A 343 -11.76 0.64 30.81
C PRO A 343 -13.07 1.41 30.65
N ILE A 344 -13.98 0.93 29.81
CA ILE A 344 -15.30 1.54 29.57
C ILE A 344 -16.12 1.57 30.86
N GLU A 345 -16.10 0.48 31.64
CA GLU A 345 -16.80 0.43 32.92
C GLU A 345 -16.26 1.46 33.92
N LYS A 346 -14.98 1.82 33.85
CA LYS A 346 -14.36 2.84 34.71
C LYS A 346 -14.66 4.26 34.23
N GLU A 347 -14.54 4.53 32.94
CA GLU A 347 -14.65 5.86 32.35
C GLU A 347 -16.09 6.30 32.10
N ALA A 348 -16.92 5.41 31.52
CA ALA A 348 -18.29 5.70 31.11
C ALA A 348 -19.24 4.50 31.40
N PRO A 349 -19.45 4.14 32.68
CA PRO A 349 -20.29 3.00 33.07
C PRO A 349 -21.73 3.08 32.54
N GLU A 350 -22.27 4.28 32.35
CA GLU A 350 -23.60 4.53 31.79
C GLU A 350 -23.73 4.10 30.32
N ALA A 351 -22.64 4.15 29.55
CA ALA A 351 -22.64 3.74 28.15
C ALA A 351 -22.87 2.22 28.02
N LEU A 352 -22.44 1.41 28.99
CA LEU A 352 -22.63 -0.05 28.96
C LEU A 352 -24.08 -0.50 29.22
N LEU A 353 -24.94 0.36 29.77
CA LEU A 353 -26.33 0.03 30.06
C LEU A 353 -27.11 -0.43 28.81
N PRO A 354 -27.22 0.36 27.73
CA PRO A 354 -27.91 -0.07 26.51
C PRO A 354 -27.32 -1.34 25.92
N PHE A 355 -25.99 -1.49 25.95
CA PHE A 355 -25.29 -2.65 25.40
C PHE A 355 -25.67 -3.96 26.10
N TYR A 356 -25.75 -3.96 27.42
CA TYR A 356 -26.18 -5.14 28.15
C TYR A 356 -27.70 -5.36 28.11
N HIS A 357 -28.52 -4.30 28.15
CA HIS A 357 -29.99 -4.45 28.02
C HIS A 357 -30.38 -5.08 26.67
N GLN A 358 -29.81 -4.60 25.56
CA GLN A 358 -30.09 -5.17 24.24
C GLN A 358 -29.62 -6.64 24.15
N GLY A 359 -28.45 -6.94 24.73
CA GLY A 359 -27.96 -8.32 24.83
C GLY A 359 -28.91 -9.25 25.58
N VAL A 360 -29.46 -8.80 26.73
CA VAL A 360 -30.45 -9.55 27.51
C VAL A 360 -31.68 -9.88 26.67
N GLU A 361 -32.29 -8.87 26.05
CA GLU A 361 -33.48 -9.05 25.20
C GLU A 361 -33.21 -10.06 24.08
N ARG A 362 -32.06 -9.94 23.39
CA ARG A 362 -31.67 -10.88 22.33
C ARG A 362 -31.57 -12.32 22.83
N TYR A 363 -30.98 -12.54 24.00
CA TYR A 363 -30.86 -13.88 24.57
C TYR A 363 -32.18 -14.45 25.07
N VAL A 364 -33.11 -13.61 25.56
CA VAL A 364 -34.46 -14.04 25.92
C VAL A 364 -35.26 -14.46 24.68
N LEU A 365 -35.09 -13.74 23.57
CA LEU A 365 -35.76 -14.06 22.30
C LEU A 365 -35.37 -15.42 21.71
N GLN A 366 -34.20 -15.96 22.05
CA GLN A 366 -33.76 -17.29 21.60
C GLN A 366 -34.61 -18.43 22.19
N LYS A 367 -35.38 -18.17 23.25
CA LYS A 367 -36.34 -19.10 23.88
C LYS A 367 -35.77 -20.48 24.24
N ASN A 368 -34.48 -20.55 24.59
CA ASN A 368 -33.82 -21.78 25.00
C ASN A 368 -33.10 -21.56 26.34
N ARG A 369 -32.78 -22.67 27.02
CA ARG A 369 -32.23 -22.63 28.38
C ARG A 369 -30.85 -21.97 28.46
N ASP A 370 -30.02 -22.15 27.44
CA ASP A 370 -28.68 -21.56 27.41
C ASP A 370 -28.72 -20.05 27.17
N GLY A 371 -29.65 -19.57 26.35
CA GLY A 371 -29.97 -18.16 26.17
C GLY A 371 -30.41 -17.54 27.49
N TYR A 372 -31.32 -18.18 28.23
CA TYR A 372 -31.73 -17.69 29.55
C TYR A 372 -30.56 -17.61 30.55
N LYS A 373 -29.69 -18.61 30.60
CA LYS A 373 -28.47 -18.55 31.43
C LYS A 373 -27.55 -17.38 31.05
N ARG A 374 -27.39 -17.12 29.74
CA ARG A 374 -26.61 -15.97 29.24
C ARG A 374 -27.26 -14.64 29.58
N ALA A 375 -28.59 -14.53 29.46
CA ALA A 375 -29.36 -13.35 29.87
C ALA A 375 -29.18 -13.05 31.36
N VAL A 376 -29.29 -14.07 32.23
CA VAL A 376 -29.07 -13.93 33.68
C VAL A 376 -27.65 -13.44 34.00
N LYS A 377 -26.63 -13.93 33.28
CA LYS A 377 -25.25 -13.43 33.44
C LYS A 377 -25.13 -11.94 33.09
N LEU A 378 -25.78 -11.47 32.03
CA LEU A 378 -25.81 -10.04 31.67
C LEU A 378 -26.60 -9.20 32.67
N LEU A 379 -27.75 -9.71 33.16
CA LEU A 379 -28.54 -9.06 34.20
C LEU A 379 -27.75 -8.87 35.50
N LYS A 380 -26.93 -9.84 35.91
CA LYS A 380 -26.01 -9.69 37.04
C LYS A 380 -24.97 -8.58 36.81
N ARG A 381 -24.48 -8.40 35.57
CA ARG A 381 -23.57 -7.31 35.23
C ARG A 381 -24.29 -5.96 35.27
N LEU A 382 -25.52 -5.88 34.75
CA LEU A 382 -26.37 -4.70 34.86
C LEU A 382 -26.62 -4.30 36.32
N ALA A 383 -26.97 -5.25 37.19
CA ALA A 383 -27.18 -4.98 38.62
C ALA A 383 -25.95 -4.30 39.26
N LYS A 384 -24.75 -4.79 38.95
CA LYS A 384 -23.49 -4.18 39.41
C LYS A 384 -23.27 -2.78 38.85
N LEU A 385 -23.57 -2.56 37.57
CA LEU A 385 -23.47 -1.22 36.95
C LEU A 385 -24.46 -0.22 37.56
N TYR A 386 -25.72 -0.61 37.77
CA TYR A 386 -26.72 0.24 38.40
C TYR A 386 -26.33 0.61 39.84
N LYS A 387 -25.79 -0.35 40.60
CA LYS A 387 -25.20 -0.08 41.93
C LYS A 387 -24.06 0.92 41.87
N LYS A 388 -23.12 0.73 40.92
CA LYS A 388 -21.99 1.65 40.71
C LYS A 388 -22.44 3.07 40.36
N LEU A 389 -23.52 3.19 39.59
CA LEU A 389 -24.12 4.47 39.19
C LEU A 389 -25.04 5.07 40.26
N LYS A 390 -25.18 4.45 41.45
CA LYS A 390 -26.12 4.84 42.52
C LYS A 390 -27.58 4.89 42.06
N ARG A 391 -27.97 3.97 41.16
CA ARG A 391 -29.31 3.88 40.55
C ARG A 391 -30.01 2.56 40.92
N GLU A 392 -29.88 2.12 42.16
CA GLU A 392 -30.41 0.83 42.64
C GLU A 392 -31.93 0.74 42.55
N GLN A 393 -32.64 1.83 42.90
CA GLN A 393 -34.10 1.88 42.78
C GLN A 393 -34.59 1.68 41.34
N ARG A 394 -33.87 2.24 40.35
CA ARG A 394 -34.18 2.05 38.92
C ARG A 394 -33.93 0.61 38.48
N TRP A 395 -32.93 -0.06 39.06
CA TRP A 395 -32.67 -1.47 38.82
C TRP A 395 -33.80 -2.36 39.36
N GLU A 396 -34.27 -2.10 40.58
CA GLU A 396 -35.39 -2.83 41.20
C GLU A 396 -36.65 -2.74 40.34
N THR A 397 -37.04 -1.52 39.95
CA THR A 397 -38.18 -1.31 39.04
C THR A 397 -38.00 -2.05 37.71
N TYR A 398 -36.79 -2.02 37.14
CA TYR A 398 -36.50 -2.73 35.89
C TYR A 398 -36.62 -4.24 36.03
N ILE A 399 -35.99 -4.86 37.04
CA ILE A 399 -35.96 -6.31 37.17
C ILE A 399 -37.35 -6.89 37.51
N GLU A 400 -38.15 -6.17 38.31
CA GLU A 400 -39.55 -6.51 38.58
C GLU A 400 -40.39 -6.46 37.31
N THR A 401 -40.28 -5.37 36.54
CA THR A 401 -41.00 -5.21 35.27
C THR A 401 -40.58 -6.27 34.25
N PHE A 402 -39.28 -6.57 34.16
CA PHE A 402 -38.73 -7.58 33.28
C PHE A 402 -39.22 -8.99 33.65
N ALA A 403 -39.18 -9.35 34.93
CA ALA A 403 -39.69 -10.63 35.42
C ALA A 403 -41.21 -10.76 35.20
N GLY A 404 -41.98 -9.69 35.42
CA GLY A 404 -43.41 -9.64 35.16
C GLY A 404 -43.74 -9.85 33.68
N ARG A 405 -43.05 -9.13 32.78
CA ARG A 405 -43.20 -9.24 31.32
C ARG A 405 -42.94 -10.68 30.82
N HIS A 406 -41.97 -11.37 31.41
CA HIS A 406 -41.59 -12.73 31.04
C HIS A 406 -42.10 -13.81 32.01
N SER A 407 -43.17 -13.53 32.75
CA SER A 407 -43.76 -14.46 33.75
C SER A 407 -44.14 -15.84 33.18
N ARG A 408 -44.54 -15.90 31.90
CA ARG A 408 -44.91 -17.14 31.22
C ARG A 408 -43.71 -18.04 30.87
N LEU A 409 -42.49 -17.50 30.84
CA LEU A 409 -41.28 -18.24 30.52
C LEU A 409 -40.72 -18.92 31.79
N ARG A 410 -41.32 -20.06 32.21
CA ARG A 410 -40.96 -20.77 33.47
C ARG A 410 -39.46 -21.04 33.61
N ALA A 411 -38.82 -21.53 32.55
CA ALA A 411 -37.39 -21.81 32.56
C ALA A 411 -36.54 -20.53 32.75
N LEU A 412 -36.96 -19.38 32.22
CA LEU A 412 -36.28 -18.11 32.49
C LEU A 412 -36.47 -17.67 33.95
N GLN A 413 -37.68 -17.80 34.50
CA GLN A 413 -37.98 -17.48 35.90
C GLN A 413 -37.14 -18.33 36.87
N GLU A 414 -36.98 -19.63 36.60
CA GLU A 414 -36.10 -20.50 37.38
C GLU A 414 -34.64 -20.04 37.34
N GLU A 415 -34.13 -19.68 36.16
CA GLU A 415 -32.75 -19.20 36.03
C GLU A 415 -32.56 -17.81 36.69
N LEU A 416 -33.59 -16.94 36.70
CA LEU A 416 -33.59 -15.67 37.44
C LEU A 416 -33.51 -15.87 38.96
N ARG A 417 -34.31 -16.80 39.51
CA ARG A 417 -34.28 -17.17 40.94
C ARG A 417 -32.94 -17.81 41.34
N LYS A 418 -32.46 -18.77 40.56
CA LYS A 418 -31.11 -19.34 40.73
C LYS A 418 -30.02 -18.28 40.62
N GLY A 419 -30.28 -17.25 39.83
CA GLY A 419 -29.45 -16.07 39.69
C GLY A 419 -29.42 -15.19 40.94
N GLY A 420 -30.40 -15.29 41.84
CA GLY A 420 -30.59 -14.34 42.95
C GLY A 420 -30.99 -12.95 42.47
N LEU A 421 -31.65 -12.86 41.30
CA LEU A 421 -32.11 -11.59 40.71
C LEU A 421 -33.54 -11.26 41.12
N ILE A 422 -34.32 -12.28 41.49
CA ILE A 422 -35.69 -12.17 42.01
C ILE A 422 -35.86 -13.18 43.17
N PRO A 423 -36.83 -12.94 44.07
CA PRO A 423 -37.14 -13.84 45.18
C PRO A 423 -37.53 -15.28 44.77
#